data_AF-A0A7C2UP32-F1
#
_entry.id   AF-A0A7C2UP32-F1
#
_cell.length_a   1.000
_cell.length_b   1.000
_cell.length_c   1.000
_cell.angle_alpha   90.00
_cell.angle_beta   90.00
_cell.angle_gamma   90.00
#
_symmetry.space_group_name_H-M   'P 1'
#
loop_
_entity.id
_entity.type
_entity.pdbx_description
1 polymer ?
#
loop_
_entity_poly.entity_id
_entity_poly.type
_entity_poly.pdbx_seq_one_letter_code
_entity_poly.pdbx_strand_id
1 'polypeptide(L)'
;MIEMRRWLLLSVLAGVTVGLAQSGPSPLGLVPTPVPGLSASIWTERPQYTIGETARIYFSISQAAYVYIFDIEPTGLVRLIFPNFWSPNAYRQAGTHVLPDQSTYQLRVAAPTGTETLQLVACTRPLPVPTGTYSDPYPLLGPDPESGRAAVLGLVPEPSCGCCVTAWTTFEIVAVWAPGYSPCPPCWGITPCPPCSGFMYVTPGMGWFFSLSSGGWTFFVGDCPSGPGWCWYLGADGQWHFKLQLCVGNCP
;
A
#
# COMPACT_ATOMS: atom_id res chain seq x y z
N MET A 1 -23.77 -12.81 62.91
CA MET A 1 -22.94 -12.93 61.71
C MET A 1 -23.85 -13.37 60.58
N ILE A 2 -24.09 -12.52 59.58
CA ILE A 2 -24.42 -12.84 58.17
C ILE A 2 -24.35 -11.49 57.46
N GLU A 3 -23.22 -11.27 56.81
CA GLU A 3 -22.88 -10.05 56.08
C GLU A 3 -23.59 -10.08 54.72
N MET A 4 -24.51 -9.14 54.49
CA MET A 4 -25.22 -8.99 53.22
C MET A 4 -24.33 -8.22 52.23
N ARG A 5 -23.55 -8.97 51.45
CA ARG A 5 -22.62 -8.44 50.44
C ARG A 5 -23.40 -7.90 49.23
N ARG A 6 -23.53 -6.57 49.14
CA ARG A 6 -23.99 -5.82 47.95
C ARG A 6 -23.08 -6.12 46.76
N TRP A 7 -23.64 -6.70 45.69
CA TRP A 7 -22.98 -6.80 44.39
C TRP A 7 -23.41 -5.61 43.53
N LEU A 8 -22.46 -4.70 43.25
CA LEU A 8 -22.59 -3.64 42.25
C LEU A 8 -22.35 -4.26 40.87
N LEU A 9 -23.38 -4.34 40.05
CA LEU A 9 -23.27 -4.65 38.62
C LEU A 9 -22.79 -3.39 37.88
N LEU A 10 -21.50 -3.36 37.52
CA LEU A 10 -20.96 -2.41 36.57
C LEU A 10 -21.26 -2.92 35.15
N SER A 11 -22.29 -2.35 34.54
CA SER A 11 -22.59 -2.50 33.12
C SER A 11 -21.56 -1.71 32.30
N VAL A 12 -20.61 -2.43 31.71
CA VAL A 12 -19.70 -1.88 30.68
C VAL A 12 -20.49 -1.74 29.38
N LEU A 13 -20.94 -0.52 29.07
CA LEU A 13 -21.41 -0.17 27.73
C LEU A 13 -20.19 -0.14 26.79
N ALA A 14 -20.03 -1.21 26.01
CA ALA A 14 -19.14 -1.21 24.86
C ALA A 14 -19.72 -0.25 23.80
N GLY A 15 -19.08 0.91 23.63
CA GLY A 15 -19.42 1.86 22.58
C GLY A 15 -19.15 1.24 21.21
N VAL A 16 -20.22 1.04 20.43
CA VAL A 16 -20.13 0.74 19.00
C VAL A 16 -19.64 2.01 18.30
N THR A 17 -18.40 2.00 17.82
CA THR A 17 -17.87 3.05 16.95
C THR A 17 -18.51 2.92 15.58
N VAL A 18 -19.54 3.72 15.30
CA VAL A 18 -20.06 3.90 13.95
C VAL A 18 -18.98 4.63 13.16
N GLY A 19 -18.39 3.95 12.16
CA GLY A 19 -17.39 4.55 11.28
C GLY A 19 -17.96 5.78 10.59
N LEU A 20 -17.26 6.91 10.71
CA LEU A 20 -17.59 8.13 9.98
C LEU A 20 -17.52 7.83 8.48
N ALA A 21 -18.64 7.99 7.78
CA ALA A 21 -18.65 8.03 6.32
C ALA A 21 -17.77 9.22 5.89
N GLN A 22 -16.67 8.94 5.21
CA GLN A 22 -15.75 9.97 4.74
C GLN A 22 -16.45 10.83 3.67
N SER A 23 -16.68 12.10 3.97
CA SER A 23 -17.30 13.07 3.07
C SER A 23 -16.22 13.84 2.30
N GLY A 24 -15.85 13.33 1.12
CA GLY A 24 -14.93 13.99 0.20
C GLY A 24 -15.13 13.45 -1.23
N PRO A 25 -14.72 14.18 -2.27
CA PRO A 25 -14.83 13.71 -3.64
C PRO A 25 -14.09 12.39 -3.81
N SER A 26 -14.71 11.42 -4.49
CA SER A 26 -14.04 10.17 -4.85
C SER A 26 -12.72 10.48 -5.58
N PRO A 27 -11.63 9.74 -5.31
CA PRO A 27 -10.37 9.90 -6.03
C PRO A 27 -10.50 9.68 -7.55
N LEU A 28 -11.50 8.91 -7.99
CA LEU A 28 -11.83 8.74 -9.41
C LEU A 28 -12.85 9.76 -9.93
N GLY A 29 -13.23 10.75 -9.12
CA GLY A 29 -14.25 11.73 -9.47
C GLY A 29 -15.67 11.17 -9.55
N LEU A 30 -15.91 9.97 -9.01
CA LEU A 30 -17.25 9.40 -8.93
C LEU A 30 -18.10 10.21 -7.95
N VAL A 31 -19.20 10.77 -8.44
CA VAL A 31 -20.11 11.56 -7.61
C VAL A 31 -21.11 10.60 -6.95
N PRO A 32 -21.19 10.54 -5.62
CA PRO A 32 -22.17 9.72 -4.94
C PRO A 32 -23.57 10.18 -5.35
N THR A 33 -24.34 9.27 -5.94
CA THR A 33 -25.77 9.49 -6.17
C THR A 33 -26.57 8.69 -5.16
N PRO A 34 -27.53 9.31 -4.45
CA PRO A 34 -28.40 8.57 -3.55
C PRO A 34 -29.22 7.55 -4.33
N VAL A 35 -29.00 6.27 -4.04
CA VAL A 35 -29.86 5.18 -4.49
C VAL A 35 -30.75 4.79 -3.31
N PRO A 36 -32.09 4.85 -3.42
CA PRO A 36 -32.98 4.52 -2.31
C PRO A 36 -32.66 3.15 -1.70
N GLY A 37 -32.30 3.14 -0.43
CA GLY A 37 -32.01 1.93 0.34
C GLY A 37 -30.66 1.26 0.05
N LEU A 38 -29.85 1.74 -0.90
CA LEU A 38 -28.48 1.27 -1.13
C LEU A 38 -27.49 2.31 -0.59
N SER A 39 -26.66 1.90 0.35
CA SER A 39 -25.47 2.60 0.82
C SER A 39 -24.33 1.60 0.90
N ALA A 40 -23.11 2.12 0.85
CA ALA A 40 -21.91 1.31 0.96
C ALA A 40 -20.86 2.00 1.82
N SER A 41 -20.01 1.20 2.47
CA SER A 41 -18.81 1.66 3.16
C SER A 41 -17.69 0.66 2.94
N ILE A 42 -16.44 1.14 2.98
CA ILE A 42 -15.23 0.32 2.85
C ILE A 42 -14.18 0.84 3.83
N TRP A 43 -13.43 -0.06 4.45
CA TRP A 43 -12.33 0.24 5.35
C TRP A 43 -11.34 -0.93 5.39
N THR A 44 -10.11 -0.66 5.82
CA THR A 44 -9.09 -1.69 6.02
C THR A 44 -8.98 -2.06 7.50
N GLU A 45 -8.42 -3.24 7.80
CA GLU A 45 -8.15 -3.66 9.19
C GLU A 45 -7.27 -2.66 9.95
N ARG A 46 -6.28 -2.11 9.26
CA ARG A 46 -5.34 -1.12 9.77
C ARG A 46 -5.24 0.06 8.81
N PRO A 47 -4.98 1.28 9.33
CA PRO A 47 -4.76 2.47 8.51
C PRO A 47 -3.37 2.50 7.86
N GLN A 48 -2.47 1.58 8.24
CA GLN A 48 -1.09 1.51 7.77
C GLN A 48 -0.64 0.05 7.68
N TYR A 49 0.13 -0.26 6.62
CA TYR A 49 0.76 -1.55 6.39
C TYR A 49 2.21 -1.38 5.95
N THR A 50 3.04 -2.34 6.31
CA THR A 50 4.39 -2.50 5.76
C THR A 50 4.35 -3.41 4.52
N ILE A 51 5.24 -3.17 3.57
CA ILE A 51 5.39 -4.01 2.37
C ILE A 51 5.53 -5.49 2.78
N GLY A 52 4.80 -6.37 2.10
CA GLY A 52 4.79 -7.81 2.36
C GLY A 52 3.76 -8.27 3.41
N GLU A 53 3.19 -7.34 4.20
CA GLU A 53 2.05 -7.66 5.06
C GLU A 53 0.82 -8.05 4.24
N THR A 54 -0.08 -8.79 4.88
CA THR A 54 -1.39 -9.11 4.29
C THR A 54 -2.42 -8.10 4.80
N ALA A 55 -3.16 -7.49 3.88
CA ALA A 55 -4.27 -6.60 4.20
C ALA A 55 -5.59 -7.38 4.24
N ARG A 56 -6.46 -7.00 5.17
CA ARG A 56 -7.88 -7.37 5.14
C ARG A 56 -8.70 -6.13 4.83
N ILE A 57 -9.57 -6.26 3.84
CA ILE A 57 -10.47 -5.20 3.39
C ILE A 57 -11.88 -5.59 3.85
N TYR A 58 -12.54 -4.67 4.54
CA TYR A 58 -13.91 -4.82 4.96
C TYR A 58 -14.79 -3.88 4.15
N PHE A 59 -15.97 -4.34 3.77
CA PHE A 59 -16.97 -3.48 3.19
C PHE A 59 -18.37 -3.86 3.67
N SER A 60 -19.27 -2.90 3.70
CA SER A 60 -20.67 -3.12 4.05
C SER A 60 -21.58 -2.53 2.99
N ILE A 61 -22.67 -3.23 2.69
CA ILE A 61 -23.73 -2.78 1.79
C ILE A 61 -25.10 -2.95 2.48
N SER A 62 -25.98 -1.96 2.35
CA SER A 62 -27.29 -1.98 3.05
C SER A 62 -28.34 -2.87 2.38
N GLN A 63 -28.14 -3.24 1.11
CA GLN A 63 -28.97 -4.19 0.38
C GLN A 63 -28.09 -5.03 -0.57
N ALA A 64 -28.63 -6.15 -1.07
CA ALA A 64 -27.88 -7.01 -1.97
C ALA A 64 -27.54 -6.28 -3.29
N ALA A 65 -26.28 -6.36 -3.72
CA ALA A 65 -25.75 -5.60 -4.85
C ALA A 65 -24.55 -6.31 -5.48
N TYR A 66 -24.17 -5.89 -6.69
CA TYR A 66 -22.90 -6.22 -7.30
C TYR A 66 -21.84 -5.24 -6.81
N VAL A 67 -20.76 -5.75 -6.22
CA VAL A 67 -19.70 -4.95 -5.63
C VAL A 67 -18.43 -5.08 -6.46
N TYR A 68 -17.81 -3.93 -6.70
CA TYR A 68 -16.53 -3.80 -7.39
C TYR A 68 -15.61 -2.97 -6.51
N ILE A 69 -14.39 -3.44 -6.27
CA ILE A 69 -13.37 -2.70 -5.52
C ILE A 69 -12.17 -2.53 -6.43
N PHE A 70 -11.84 -1.26 -6.66
CA PHE A 70 -10.67 -0.82 -7.40
C PHE A 70 -9.59 -0.41 -6.41
N ASP A 71 -8.38 -0.87 -6.68
CA ASP A 71 -7.17 -0.41 -6.03
C ASP A 71 -6.52 0.67 -6.89
N ILE A 72 -6.08 1.74 -6.24
CA ILE A 72 -5.40 2.88 -6.84
C ILE A 72 -4.09 3.05 -6.07
N GLU A 73 -3.01 2.60 -6.70
CA GLU A 73 -1.66 2.66 -6.13
C GLU A 73 -1.23 4.11 -5.86
N PRO A 74 -0.20 4.35 -5.03
CA PRO A 74 0.37 5.69 -4.81
C PRO A 74 0.85 6.39 -6.10
N THR A 75 1.20 5.61 -7.14
CA THR A 75 1.58 6.10 -8.48
C THR A 75 0.39 6.46 -9.35
N GLY A 76 -0.83 6.10 -8.94
CA GLY A 76 -2.07 6.25 -9.68
C GLY A 76 -2.42 5.10 -10.62
N LEU A 77 -1.65 4.01 -10.61
CA LEU A 77 -2.01 2.78 -11.32
C LEU A 77 -3.31 2.20 -10.75
N VAL A 78 -4.27 1.87 -11.62
CA VAL A 78 -5.60 1.37 -11.19
C VAL A 78 -5.80 -0.10 -11.58
N ARG A 79 -6.14 -0.95 -10.59
CA ARG A 79 -6.51 -2.36 -10.79
C ARG A 79 -7.87 -2.70 -10.21
N LEU A 80 -8.54 -3.70 -10.80
CA LEU A 80 -9.72 -4.32 -10.19
C LEU A 80 -9.25 -5.44 -9.24
N ILE A 81 -9.43 -5.25 -7.94
CA ILE A 81 -9.07 -6.26 -6.94
C ILE A 81 -10.24 -7.15 -6.53
N PHE A 82 -11.48 -6.71 -6.78
CA PHE A 82 -12.68 -7.49 -6.57
C PHE A 82 -13.80 -7.11 -7.55
N PRO A 83 -14.47 -8.06 -8.23
CA PRO A 83 -14.16 -9.48 -8.28
C PRO A 83 -12.77 -9.74 -8.89
N ASN A 84 -12.20 -10.91 -8.63
CA ASN A 84 -10.91 -11.32 -9.17
C ASN A 84 -10.94 -12.80 -9.59
N PHE A 85 -9.83 -13.32 -10.12
CA PHE A 85 -9.75 -14.71 -10.58
C PHE A 85 -10.14 -15.74 -9.51
N TRP A 86 -9.74 -15.53 -8.24
CA TRP A 86 -10.05 -16.44 -7.15
C TRP A 86 -11.48 -16.25 -6.62
N SER A 87 -11.97 -15.01 -6.62
CA SER A 87 -13.31 -14.62 -6.16
C SER A 87 -14.10 -13.92 -7.27
N PRO A 88 -14.60 -14.69 -8.26
CA PRO A 88 -15.17 -14.13 -9.48
C PRO A 88 -16.61 -13.61 -9.31
N ASN A 89 -17.32 -14.03 -8.28
CA ASN A 89 -18.70 -13.60 -8.05
C ASN A 89 -18.72 -12.20 -7.43
N ALA A 90 -19.16 -11.19 -8.16
CA ALA A 90 -19.32 -9.81 -7.67
C ALA A 90 -20.57 -9.60 -6.79
N TYR A 91 -21.55 -10.51 -6.84
CA TYR A 91 -22.83 -10.33 -6.14
C TYR A 91 -22.69 -10.64 -4.65
N ARG A 92 -23.16 -9.74 -3.79
CA ARG A 92 -23.10 -9.85 -2.33
C ARG A 92 -24.46 -9.54 -1.73
N GLN A 93 -24.79 -10.27 -0.66
CA GLN A 93 -25.98 -10.00 0.16
C GLN A 93 -25.77 -8.75 1.02
N ALA A 94 -26.85 -8.19 1.55
CA ALA A 94 -26.76 -7.11 2.54
C ALA A 94 -25.89 -7.52 3.74
N GLY A 95 -25.15 -6.57 4.30
CA GLY A 95 -24.30 -6.76 5.47
C GLY A 95 -22.82 -6.52 5.19
N THR A 96 -21.99 -6.89 6.17
CA THR A 96 -20.55 -6.70 6.14
C THR A 96 -19.84 -7.94 5.58
N HIS A 97 -18.90 -7.72 4.68
CA HIS A 97 -18.08 -8.73 4.02
C HIS A 97 -16.60 -8.42 4.23
N VAL A 98 -15.75 -9.44 4.08
CA VAL A 98 -14.31 -9.32 4.26
C VAL A 98 -13.59 -9.95 3.07
N LEU A 99 -12.59 -9.25 2.53
CA LEU A 99 -11.65 -9.76 1.55
C LEU A 99 -10.25 -9.92 2.18
N PRO A 100 -9.49 -10.96 1.82
CA PRO A 100 -9.88 -12.07 0.95
C PRO A 100 -11.01 -12.93 1.57
N ASP A 101 -11.96 -13.36 0.74
CA ASP A 101 -13.15 -14.14 1.15
C ASP A 101 -12.99 -15.65 0.91
N GLN A 102 -11.86 -16.06 0.33
CA GLN A 102 -11.47 -17.45 0.16
C GLN A 102 -10.08 -17.69 0.71
N SER A 103 -9.82 -18.90 1.20
CA SER A 103 -8.49 -19.30 1.68
C SER A 103 -7.45 -19.51 0.57
N THR A 104 -7.88 -19.46 -0.69
CA THR A 104 -7.07 -19.71 -1.89
C THR A 104 -6.19 -18.53 -2.30
N TYR A 105 -6.41 -17.34 -1.73
CA TYR A 105 -5.61 -16.15 -2.04
C TYR A 105 -5.44 -15.24 -0.82
N GLN A 106 -4.46 -14.34 -0.93
CA GLN A 106 -4.13 -13.32 0.07
C GLN A 106 -3.92 -11.99 -0.66
N LEU A 107 -4.34 -10.89 -0.05
CA LEU A 107 -4.03 -9.54 -0.52
C LEU A 107 -2.74 -9.07 0.15
N ARG A 108 -1.61 -9.20 -0.54
CA ARG A 108 -0.31 -8.77 -0.05
C ARG A 108 -0.03 -7.34 -0.48
N VAL A 109 0.32 -6.51 0.48
CA VAL A 109 0.74 -5.12 0.25
C VAL A 109 2.09 -5.14 -0.45
N ALA A 110 2.20 -4.43 -1.57
CA ALA A 110 3.39 -4.35 -2.40
C ALA A 110 3.94 -2.92 -2.44
N ALA A 111 5.13 -2.75 -3.03
CA ALA A 111 5.63 -1.43 -3.38
C ALA A 111 4.79 -0.81 -4.53
N PRO A 112 4.75 0.52 -4.67
CA PRO A 112 5.53 1.53 -3.93
C PRO A 112 4.93 1.93 -2.58
N THR A 113 5.76 2.55 -1.73
CA THR A 113 5.27 3.19 -0.49
C THR A 113 4.47 4.45 -0.80
N GLY A 114 3.53 4.79 0.07
CA GLY A 114 2.69 5.98 -0.01
C GLY A 114 1.23 5.66 0.30
N THR A 115 0.35 6.61 -0.01
CA THR A 115 -1.08 6.47 0.19
C THR A 115 -1.69 5.58 -0.89
N GLU A 116 -2.24 4.44 -0.49
CA GLU A 116 -3.05 3.57 -1.33
C GLU A 116 -4.54 3.90 -1.12
N THR A 117 -5.32 3.87 -2.19
CA THR A 117 -6.75 4.17 -2.15
C THR A 117 -7.56 2.99 -2.65
N LEU A 118 -8.57 2.60 -1.87
CA LEU A 118 -9.58 1.63 -2.30
C LEU A 118 -10.87 2.35 -2.65
N GLN A 119 -11.33 2.18 -3.89
CA GLN A 119 -12.59 2.72 -4.38
C GLN A 119 -13.60 1.57 -4.55
N LEU A 120 -14.67 1.61 -3.77
CA LEU A 120 -15.80 0.70 -3.91
C LEU A 120 -16.89 1.32 -4.79
N VAL A 121 -17.45 0.50 -5.67
CA VAL A 121 -18.68 0.77 -6.43
C VAL A 121 -19.64 -0.38 -6.18
N ALA A 122 -20.85 -0.09 -5.69
CA ALA A 122 -21.91 -1.07 -5.50
C ALA A 122 -23.09 -0.71 -6.40
N CYS A 123 -23.52 -1.65 -7.24
CA CYS A 123 -24.58 -1.43 -8.22
C CYS A 123 -25.69 -2.47 -8.11
N THR A 124 -26.92 -2.07 -8.40
CA THR A 124 -28.08 -2.98 -8.47
C THR A 124 -28.07 -3.86 -9.72
N ARG A 125 -27.23 -3.53 -10.70
CA ARG A 125 -27.01 -4.27 -11.95
C ARG A 125 -25.53 -4.56 -12.12
N PRO A 126 -25.14 -5.66 -12.80
CA PRO A 126 -23.75 -5.97 -13.03
C PRO A 126 -23.08 -4.94 -13.96
N LEU A 127 -21.80 -4.69 -13.73
CA LEU A 127 -20.95 -3.84 -14.57
C LEU A 127 -20.13 -4.73 -15.52
N PRO A 128 -19.82 -4.26 -16.73
CA PRO A 128 -19.06 -5.02 -17.72
C PRO A 128 -17.54 -4.96 -17.45
N VAL A 129 -17.11 -5.37 -16.26
CA VAL A 129 -15.71 -5.30 -15.84
C VAL A 129 -14.84 -6.37 -16.53
N PRO A 130 -13.54 -6.12 -16.76
CA PRO A 130 -12.63 -7.15 -17.23
C PRO A 130 -12.53 -8.30 -16.22
N THR A 131 -12.29 -9.51 -16.72
CA THR A 131 -12.10 -10.71 -15.88
C THR A 131 -10.62 -11.03 -15.75
N GLY A 132 -10.17 -11.27 -14.53
CA GLY A 132 -8.80 -11.72 -14.26
C GLY A 132 -8.54 -13.15 -14.76
N THR A 133 -7.27 -13.46 -14.96
CA THR A 133 -6.76 -14.78 -15.33
C THR A 133 -5.88 -15.35 -14.22
N TYR A 134 -5.48 -16.61 -14.31
CA TYR A 134 -4.56 -17.19 -13.32
C TYR A 134 -3.20 -16.44 -13.27
N SER A 135 -2.68 -16.02 -14.44
CA SER A 135 -1.41 -15.32 -14.55
C SER A 135 -1.50 -13.82 -14.25
N ASP A 136 -2.67 -13.23 -14.49
CA ASP A 136 -2.97 -11.83 -14.17
C ASP A 136 -4.37 -11.72 -13.55
N PRO A 137 -4.47 -11.94 -12.23
CA PRO A 137 -5.75 -12.14 -11.57
C PRO A 137 -6.44 -10.85 -11.15
N TYR A 138 -5.71 -9.72 -11.21
CA TYR A 138 -6.19 -8.38 -10.90
C TYR A 138 -6.03 -7.50 -12.15
N PRO A 139 -7.02 -7.48 -13.06
CA PRO A 139 -6.92 -6.76 -14.31
C PRO A 139 -6.48 -5.30 -14.14
N LEU A 140 -5.54 -4.87 -14.97
CA LEU A 140 -5.14 -3.47 -15.09
C LEU A 140 -6.20 -2.66 -15.84
N LEU A 141 -6.66 -1.55 -15.25
CA LEU A 141 -7.59 -0.62 -15.89
C LEU A 141 -6.85 0.55 -16.53
N GLY A 142 -5.76 1.00 -15.90
CA GLY A 142 -4.89 2.03 -16.45
C GLY A 142 -3.55 2.08 -15.71
N PRO A 143 -2.42 2.28 -16.42
CA PRO A 143 -1.10 2.39 -15.80
C PRO A 143 -0.86 3.75 -15.11
N ASP A 144 -1.77 4.71 -15.27
CA ASP A 144 -1.69 6.07 -14.76
C ASP A 144 -3.08 6.55 -14.28
N PRO A 145 -3.15 7.61 -13.44
CA PRO A 145 -4.41 8.09 -12.88
C PRO A 145 -5.45 8.45 -13.95
N GLU A 146 -5.03 9.09 -15.04
CA GLU A 146 -5.93 9.59 -16.09
C GLU A 146 -6.61 8.45 -16.84
N SER A 147 -5.83 7.49 -17.33
CA SER A 147 -6.32 6.32 -18.05
C SER A 147 -7.13 5.40 -17.16
N GLY A 148 -6.70 5.19 -15.92
CA GLY A 148 -7.42 4.39 -14.93
C GLY A 148 -8.78 5.01 -14.58
N ARG A 149 -8.82 6.32 -14.36
CA ARG A 149 -10.07 7.06 -14.14
C ARG A 149 -10.99 6.97 -15.34
N ALA A 150 -10.49 7.20 -16.56
CA ALA A 150 -11.29 7.11 -17.77
C ALA A 150 -11.89 5.70 -17.95
N ALA A 151 -11.10 4.65 -17.70
CA ALA A 151 -11.56 3.27 -17.76
C ALA A 151 -12.67 2.98 -16.73
N VAL A 152 -12.49 3.39 -15.47
CA VAL A 152 -13.52 3.17 -14.43
C VAL A 152 -14.79 3.96 -14.74
N LEU A 153 -14.68 5.23 -15.16
CA LEU A 153 -15.85 6.03 -15.56
C LEU A 153 -16.58 5.47 -16.78
N GLY A 154 -15.87 4.82 -17.71
CA GLY A 154 -16.48 4.11 -18.84
C GLY A 154 -17.25 2.86 -18.44
N LEU A 155 -16.95 2.27 -17.28
CA LEU A 155 -17.61 1.09 -16.74
C LEU A 155 -18.81 1.43 -15.85
N VAL A 156 -18.69 2.51 -15.07
CA VAL A 156 -19.73 2.92 -14.11
C VAL A 156 -20.79 3.75 -14.85
N PRO A 157 -22.08 3.34 -14.80
CA PRO A 157 -23.15 4.09 -15.41
C PRO A 157 -23.23 5.52 -14.87
N GLU A 158 -23.69 6.42 -15.73
CA GLU A 158 -23.90 7.83 -15.38
C GLU A 158 -24.73 7.98 -14.10
N PRO A 159 -24.41 8.96 -13.22
CA PRO A 159 -25.06 9.09 -11.92
C PRO A 159 -26.60 9.19 -11.98
N SER A 160 -27.13 9.71 -13.10
CA SER A 160 -28.57 9.81 -13.36
C SER A 160 -29.31 8.46 -13.39
N CYS A 161 -28.60 7.33 -13.52
CA CYS A 161 -29.21 6.01 -13.48
C CYS A 161 -29.80 5.66 -12.10
N GLY A 162 -29.34 6.32 -11.02
CA GLY A 162 -29.73 5.98 -9.65
C GLY A 162 -29.51 4.51 -9.30
N CYS A 163 -28.49 3.88 -9.91
CA CYS A 163 -28.31 2.43 -9.92
C CYS A 163 -27.05 1.97 -9.18
N CYS A 164 -26.12 2.88 -8.90
CA CYS A 164 -24.86 2.61 -8.24
C CYS A 164 -24.59 3.64 -7.13
N VAL A 165 -23.94 3.19 -6.06
CA VAL A 165 -23.36 4.03 -5.01
C VAL A 165 -21.87 3.77 -4.91
N THR A 166 -21.16 4.72 -4.34
CA THR A 166 -19.70 4.66 -4.22
C THR A 166 -19.26 4.95 -2.79
N ALA A 167 -18.21 4.28 -2.36
CA ALA A 167 -17.51 4.56 -1.10
C ALA A 167 -16.01 4.40 -1.34
N TRP A 168 -15.18 5.05 -0.54
CA TRP A 168 -13.74 4.90 -0.66
C TRP A 168 -13.07 4.98 0.71
N THR A 169 -11.84 4.51 0.78
CA THR A 169 -10.97 4.62 1.95
C THR A 169 -9.52 4.69 1.49
N THR A 170 -8.63 5.12 2.38
CA THR A 170 -7.18 5.15 2.15
C THR A 170 -6.44 4.45 3.28
N PHE A 171 -5.25 3.95 2.96
CA PHE A 171 -4.29 3.47 3.95
C PHE A 171 -2.87 3.77 3.48
N GLU A 172 -1.93 3.78 4.43
CA GLU A 172 -0.53 4.07 4.15
C GLU A 172 0.29 2.80 3.97
N ILE A 173 1.06 2.73 2.89
CA ILE A 173 2.09 1.72 2.68
C ILE A 173 3.43 2.31 3.08
N VAL A 174 4.07 1.69 4.06
CA VAL A 174 5.41 2.07 4.50
C VAL A 174 6.43 0.98 4.20
N ALA A 175 7.67 1.40 4.05
CA ALA A 175 8.77 0.46 3.87
C ALA A 175 8.90 -0.42 5.12
N VAL A 176 9.26 -1.70 4.91
CA VAL A 176 9.71 -2.54 6.01
C VAL A 176 11.02 -1.97 6.52
N TRP A 177 10.97 -1.26 7.64
CA TRP A 177 12.17 -1.00 8.43
C TRP A 177 12.51 -2.28 9.18
N ALA A 178 13.12 -3.24 8.48
CA ALA A 178 13.70 -4.40 9.13
C ALA A 178 14.93 -3.91 9.91
N PRO A 179 14.96 -4.03 11.25
CA PRO A 179 16.23 -3.92 11.95
C PRO A 179 17.05 -5.15 11.56
N GLY A 180 18.01 -5.02 10.65
CA GLY A 180 19.06 -6.03 10.51
C GLY A 180 19.59 -6.40 9.13
N TYR A 181 19.05 -5.95 8.00
CA TYR A 181 19.68 -6.20 6.69
C TYR A 181 19.38 -5.05 5.72
N SER A 182 20.23 -4.02 5.73
CA SER A 182 20.28 -3.06 4.61
C SER A 182 21.00 -3.74 3.45
N PRO A 183 20.49 -3.71 2.21
CA PRO A 183 21.19 -4.32 1.09
C PRO A 183 22.60 -3.75 1.02
N CYS A 184 23.60 -4.59 0.76
CA CYS A 184 24.95 -4.13 0.45
C CYS A 184 24.94 -3.09 -0.68
N PRO A 185 25.89 -2.14 -0.71
CA PRO A 185 26.04 -1.26 -1.86
C PRO A 185 26.21 -2.09 -3.13
N PRO A 186 25.49 -1.76 -4.22
CA PRO A 186 25.62 -2.51 -5.45
C PRO A 186 27.00 -2.25 -6.05
N CYS A 187 27.87 -3.26 -6.04
CA CYS A 187 29.27 -3.09 -6.46
C CYS A 187 29.46 -2.74 -7.95
N TRP A 188 28.41 -2.88 -8.79
CA TRP A 188 28.40 -2.54 -10.22
C TRP A 188 29.64 -2.97 -11.03
N GLY A 189 30.31 -4.05 -10.62
CA GLY A 189 31.54 -4.54 -11.26
C GLY A 189 32.80 -3.71 -10.94
N ILE A 190 32.73 -2.71 -10.05
CA ILE A 190 33.87 -1.95 -9.55
C ILE A 190 34.47 -2.73 -8.36
N THR A 191 35.59 -3.41 -8.61
CA THR A 191 36.34 -4.14 -7.57
C THR A 191 37.46 -3.30 -6.98
N PRO A 192 37.80 -3.47 -5.69
CA PRO A 192 37.21 -4.42 -4.74
C PRO A 192 35.85 -3.96 -4.21
N CYS A 193 34.96 -4.87 -3.85
CA CYS A 193 33.63 -4.55 -3.31
C CYS A 193 33.70 -4.11 -1.83
N PRO A 194 32.79 -3.25 -1.34
CA PRO A 194 32.70 -2.93 0.08
C PRO A 194 32.57 -4.19 0.96
N PRO A 195 33.22 -4.25 2.14
CA PRO A 195 33.14 -5.39 3.05
C PRO A 195 31.83 -5.33 3.86
N CYS A 196 30.69 -5.32 3.18
CA CYS A 196 29.39 -5.42 3.79
C CYS A 196 29.08 -6.92 3.98
N SER A 197 29.29 -7.44 5.19
CA SER A 197 29.00 -8.85 5.49
C SER A 197 27.50 -9.14 5.64
N GLY A 198 26.63 -8.17 5.35
CA GLY A 198 25.18 -8.27 5.56
C GLY A 198 24.76 -8.19 7.04
N PHE A 199 25.69 -8.23 8.00
CA PHE A 199 25.38 -8.26 9.44
C PHE A 199 25.43 -6.89 10.14
N MET A 200 25.66 -5.80 9.41
CA MET A 200 25.81 -4.46 9.98
C MET A 200 24.57 -3.60 9.70
N TYR A 201 24.06 -2.95 10.75
CA TYR A 201 23.00 -1.96 10.63
C TYR A 201 23.54 -0.68 9.98
N VAL A 202 23.03 -0.33 8.80
CA VAL A 202 23.42 0.87 8.04
C VAL A 202 22.26 1.84 8.03
N THR A 203 22.44 3.03 8.59
CA THR A 203 21.45 4.12 8.54
C THR A 203 21.82 5.14 7.46
N PRO A 204 20.88 6.02 7.06
CA PRO A 204 21.22 7.17 6.24
C PRO A 204 22.44 7.92 6.79
N GLY A 205 23.36 8.28 5.90
CA GLY A 205 24.65 8.88 6.22
C GLY A 205 25.78 7.88 6.54
N MET A 206 25.52 6.57 6.60
CA MET A 206 26.58 5.57 6.75
C MET A 206 27.06 5.06 5.40
N GLY A 207 28.33 4.65 5.33
CA GLY A 207 28.92 4.21 4.08
C GLY A 207 30.29 3.58 4.19
N TRP A 208 30.83 3.19 3.04
CA TRP A 208 32.20 2.69 2.89
C TRP A 208 32.94 3.53 1.88
N PHE A 209 34.17 3.89 2.20
CA PHE A 209 35.10 4.63 1.34
C PHE A 209 36.29 3.73 1.00
N PHE A 210 36.57 3.58 -0.29
CA PHE A 210 37.79 2.94 -0.77
C PHE A 210 38.81 4.02 -1.07
N SER A 211 39.92 3.99 -0.35
CA SER A 211 41.04 4.90 -0.58
C SER A 211 42.00 4.30 -1.59
N LEU A 212 42.34 5.05 -2.64
CA LEU A 212 43.38 4.66 -3.59
C LEU A 212 44.78 4.75 -3.00
N SER A 213 45.00 5.58 -1.97
CA SER A 213 46.33 5.73 -1.35
C SER A 213 46.66 4.57 -0.42
N SER A 214 45.69 4.04 0.32
CA SER A 214 45.88 2.89 1.21
C SER A 214 45.44 1.55 0.59
N GLY A 215 44.71 1.57 -0.52
CA GLY A 215 44.22 0.36 -1.20
C GLY A 215 43.19 -0.42 -0.38
N GLY A 216 42.46 0.26 0.52
CA GLY A 216 41.61 -0.38 1.51
C GLY A 216 40.26 0.31 1.72
N TRP A 217 39.33 -0.46 2.27
CA TRP A 217 38.00 0.01 2.65
C TRP A 217 37.97 0.53 4.09
N THR A 218 37.33 1.68 4.28
CA THR A 218 37.03 2.25 5.59
C THR A 218 35.55 2.53 5.71
N PHE A 219 34.94 2.10 6.82
CA PHE A 219 33.57 2.48 7.16
C PHE A 219 33.53 3.92 7.67
N PHE A 220 32.50 4.68 7.30
CA PHE A 220 32.30 6.05 7.78
C PHE A 220 30.83 6.32 8.11
N VAL A 221 30.64 7.37 8.91
CA VAL A 221 29.33 7.97 9.24
C VAL A 221 29.42 9.46 8.97
N GLY A 222 28.44 10.00 8.26
CA GLY A 222 28.38 11.38 7.80
C GLY A 222 28.85 11.52 6.35
N ASP A 223 29.61 12.57 6.09
CA ASP A 223 30.08 12.87 4.74
C ASP A 223 31.13 11.87 4.25
N CYS A 224 31.10 11.62 2.95
CA CYS A 224 32.11 10.83 2.27
C CYS A 224 33.52 11.43 2.50
N PRO A 225 34.47 10.66 3.07
CA PRO A 225 35.83 11.11 3.32
C PRO A 225 36.49 11.74 2.09
N SER A 226 37.36 12.73 2.33
CA SER A 226 38.11 13.42 1.27
C SER A 226 39.36 12.63 0.86
N GLY A 227 39.66 12.64 -0.44
CA GLY A 227 40.90 12.07 -0.99
C GLY A 227 40.66 11.29 -2.28
N PRO A 228 41.73 10.81 -2.95
CA PRO A 228 41.59 9.99 -4.14
C PRO A 228 40.96 8.64 -3.79
N GLY A 229 39.77 8.38 -4.34
CA GLY A 229 38.99 7.19 -3.96
C GLY A 229 37.54 7.24 -4.43
N TRP A 230 36.72 6.36 -3.88
CA TRP A 230 35.28 6.39 -4.07
C TRP A 230 34.55 5.96 -2.80
N CYS A 231 33.32 6.40 -2.64
CA CYS A 231 32.46 5.93 -1.56
C CYS A 231 31.09 5.51 -2.05
N TRP A 232 30.52 4.60 -1.28
CA TRP A 232 29.12 4.26 -1.27
C TRP A 232 28.51 4.74 0.05
N TYR A 233 27.39 5.46 0.01
CA TYR A 233 26.66 5.88 1.21
C TYR A 233 25.16 5.70 1.04
N LEU A 234 24.48 5.41 2.15
CA LEU A 234 23.01 5.31 2.18
C LEU A 234 22.42 6.72 2.33
N GLY A 235 21.58 7.14 1.39
CA GLY A 235 20.90 8.42 1.43
C GLY A 235 19.71 8.43 2.38
N ALA A 236 19.20 9.63 2.69
CA ALA A 236 17.97 9.80 3.46
C ALA A 236 16.72 9.26 2.73
N ASP A 237 16.83 9.08 1.41
CA ASP A 237 15.88 8.41 0.53
C ASP A 237 15.92 6.87 0.65
N GLY A 238 16.82 6.32 1.48
CA GLY A 238 16.99 4.88 1.65
C GLY A 238 17.68 4.18 0.48
N GLN A 239 18.27 4.93 -0.47
CA GLN A 239 18.98 4.37 -1.62
C GLN A 239 20.50 4.49 -1.47
N TRP A 240 21.24 3.62 -2.16
CA TRP A 240 22.70 3.70 -2.24
C TRP A 240 23.15 4.74 -3.26
N HIS A 241 24.00 5.64 -2.82
CA HIS A 241 24.63 6.67 -3.65
C HIS A 241 26.12 6.35 -3.80
N PHE A 242 26.62 6.53 -5.03
CA PHE A 242 28.03 6.38 -5.36
C PHE A 242 28.65 7.75 -5.63
N LYS A 243 29.81 8.02 -5.04
CA LYS A 243 30.58 9.23 -5.30
C LYS A 243 32.04 8.89 -5.54
N LEU A 244 32.51 9.20 -6.74
CA LEU A 244 33.91 9.12 -7.13
C LEU A 244 34.62 10.43 -6.79
N GLN A 245 35.80 10.33 -6.18
CA GLN A 245 36.67 11.45 -5.88
C GLN A 245 37.99 11.27 -6.60
N LEU A 246 38.18 12.03 -7.67
CA LEU A 246 39.43 12.08 -8.41
C LEU A 246 40.24 13.27 -7.91
N CYS A 247 41.53 13.05 -7.68
CA CYS A 247 42.47 14.12 -7.39
C CYS A 247 43.54 14.13 -8.50
N VAL A 248 43.80 15.31 -9.05
CA VAL A 248 44.81 15.53 -10.11
C VAL A 248 45.79 16.58 -9.59
N GLY A 249 47.03 16.16 -9.29
CA GLY A 249 48.08 17.02 -8.71
C GLY A 249 48.49 16.59 -7.30
N ASN A 250 48.89 17.54 -6.45
CA ASN A 250 49.30 17.26 -5.07
C ASN A 250 48.07 17.03 -4.17
N CYS A 251 47.85 15.79 -3.77
CA CYS A 251 46.80 15.38 -2.83
C CYS A 251 47.35 15.33 -1.39
N PRO A 252 46.56 15.71 -0.37
CA PRO A 252 46.94 15.63 1.04
C PRO A 252 47.02 14.20 1.59
#